data_AF-A0A5R2MUN9-F1
#
_entry.id   AF-A0A5R2MUN9-F1
#
_cell.length_a   1.000
_cell.length_b   1.000
_cell.length_c   1.000
_cell.angle_alpha   90.00
_cell.angle_beta   90.00
_cell.angle_gamma   90.00
#
_symmetry.space_group_name_H-M   'P 1'
#
loop_
_entity.id
_entity.type
_entity.pdbx_description
1 polymer ?
#
loop_
_entity_poly.entity_id
_entity_poly.type
_entity_poly.pdbx_seq_one_letter_code
_entity_poly.pdbx_strand_id
1 'polypeptide(L)'
;VAYGRMRLALNRFEQVFWSGQSLEELYRTLADRKTTGMGAIFVAAMREWKKSFEKGAKSPLGLQTRIDKAMDLALTREMEKLEGRLGFLATTGSAAPFIGLFG
;
A
#
# COMPACT_ATOMS: atom_id res chain seq x y z
N VAL A 1 -16.25 -6.34 9.29
CA VAL A 1 -16.19 -4.86 9.19
C VAL A 1 -14.84 -4.32 8.67
N ALA A 2 -13.69 -4.86 9.09
CA ALA A 2 -12.37 -4.38 8.66
C ALA A 2 -12.09 -4.56 7.15
N TYR A 3 -12.43 -5.72 6.58
CA TYR A 3 -12.20 -6.03 5.16
C TYR A 3 -12.97 -5.12 4.20
N GLY A 4 -14.25 -4.82 4.49
CA GLY A 4 -15.06 -3.92 3.66
C GLY A 4 -14.51 -2.50 3.62
N ARG A 5 -14.01 -1.98 4.75
CA ARG A 5 -13.35 -0.66 4.79
C ARG A 5 -12.04 -0.66 4.00
N MET A 6 -11.27 -1.75 4.07
CA MET A 6 -10.04 -1.91 3.28
C MET A 6 -10.33 -1.89 1.78
N ARG A 7 -11.36 -2.63 1.34
CA ARG A 7 -11.75 -2.70 -0.07
C ARG A 7 -12.27 -1.36 -0.61
N LEU A 8 -13.02 -0.61 0.20
CA LEU A 8 -13.43 0.75 -0.16
C LEU A 8 -12.23 1.70 -0.24
N ALA A 9 -11.27 1.60 0.68
CA ALA A 9 -10.06 2.41 0.64
C ALA A 9 -9.19 2.09 -0.58
N LEU A 10 -9.11 0.79 -0.97
CA LEU A 10 -8.46 0.32 -2.20
C LEU A 10 -9.11 0.91 -3.44
N ASN A 11 -10.42 0.72 -3.61
CA ASN A 11 -11.14 1.22 -4.79
C ASN A 11 -11.01 2.75 -4.93
N ARG A 12 -11.09 3.48 -3.82
CA ARG A 12 -10.92 4.94 -3.81
C ARG A 12 -9.50 5.36 -4.17
N PHE A 13 -8.50 4.63 -3.68
CA PHE A 13 -7.11 4.87 -4.04
C PHE A 13 -6.88 4.63 -5.53
N GLU A 14 -7.34 3.49 -6.07
CA GLU A 14 -7.21 3.16 -7.50
C GLU A 14 -7.88 4.21 -8.39
N GLN A 15 -9.11 4.63 -8.06
CA GLN A 15 -9.81 5.65 -8.84
C GLN A 15 -9.01 6.95 -8.92
N VAL A 16 -8.40 7.39 -7.82
CA VAL A 16 -7.61 8.61 -7.78
C VAL A 16 -6.26 8.40 -8.49
N PHE A 17 -5.61 7.26 -8.29
CA PHE A 17 -4.36 6.90 -8.95
C PHE A 17 -4.50 6.89 -10.48
N TRP A 18 -5.61 6.34 -10.99
CA TRP A 18 -5.91 6.28 -12.42
C TRP A 18 -6.57 7.55 -12.99
N SER A 19 -6.90 8.54 -12.14
CA SER A 19 -7.55 9.79 -12.58
C SER A 19 -6.63 10.74 -13.37
N GLY A 20 -5.34 10.41 -13.47
CA GLY A 20 -4.34 11.27 -14.11
C GLY A 20 -3.76 12.36 -13.20
N GLN A 21 -4.10 12.34 -11.91
CA GLN A 21 -3.46 13.19 -10.90
C GLN A 21 -1.97 12.83 -10.77
N SER A 22 -1.10 13.83 -10.59
CA SER A 22 0.32 13.56 -10.40
C SER A 22 0.57 12.80 -9.09
N LEU A 23 1.58 11.92 -9.09
CA LEU A 23 1.95 11.15 -7.90
C LEU A 23 2.35 12.05 -6.73
N GLU A 24 2.97 13.19 -7.01
CA GLU A 24 3.36 14.20 -6.02
C GLU A 24 2.13 14.84 -5.35
N GLU A 25 1.09 15.20 -6.11
CA GLU A 25 -0.14 15.76 -5.56
C GLU A 25 -0.94 14.73 -4.77
N LEU A 26 -1.01 13.49 -5.27
CA LEU A 26 -1.61 12.38 -4.55
C LEU A 26 -0.87 12.13 -3.23
N TYR A 27 0.46 12.16 -3.26
CA TYR A 27 1.29 12.05 -2.06
C TYR A 27 1.01 13.17 -1.07
N ARG A 28 0.98 14.45 -1.50
CA ARG A 28 0.64 15.58 -0.61
C ARG A 28 -0.72 15.41 0.06
N THR A 29 -1.70 14.86 -0.67
CA THR A 29 -3.05 14.63 -0.15
C THR A 29 -3.10 13.51 0.89
N LEU A 30 -2.19 12.53 0.79
CA LEU A 30 -2.17 11.33 1.62
C LEU A 30 -1.13 11.35 2.75
N ALA A 31 -0.05 12.13 2.61
CA ALA A 31 1.11 12.10 3.51
C ALA A 31 0.77 12.49 4.96
N ASP A 32 -0.18 13.40 5.15
CA ASP A 32 -0.62 13.89 6.47
C ASP A 32 -1.86 13.15 7.00
N ARG A 33 -2.41 12.21 6.22
CA ARG A 33 -3.59 11.42 6.61
C ARG A 33 -3.16 10.10 7.24
N LYS A 34 -3.97 9.60 8.18
CA LYS A 34 -3.88 8.20 8.61
C LYS A 34 -4.38 7.30 7.48
N THR A 35 -3.48 6.93 6.57
CA THR A 35 -3.78 6.00 5.47
C THR A 35 -3.68 4.54 5.93
N THR A 36 -4.44 3.68 5.26
CA THR A 36 -4.45 2.22 5.48
C THR A 36 -4.49 1.52 4.13
N GLY A 37 -4.07 0.26 4.09
CA GLY A 37 -4.01 -0.52 2.85
C GLY A 37 -3.13 0.14 1.80
N MET A 38 -3.63 0.21 0.57
CA MET A 38 -2.86 0.71 -0.59
C MET A 38 -2.34 2.14 -0.43
N GLY A 39 -3.09 3.01 0.24
CA GLY A 39 -2.64 4.38 0.51
C GLY A 39 -1.43 4.44 1.44
N ALA A 40 -1.29 3.48 2.36
CA ALA A 40 -0.12 3.39 3.24
C ALA A 40 1.11 2.88 2.48
N ILE A 41 0.92 1.88 1.61
CA ILE A 41 1.96 1.33 0.72
C ILE A 41 2.47 2.42 -0.22
N PHE A 42 1.56 3.17 -0.86
CA PHE A 42 1.90 4.27 -1.75
C PHE A 42 2.70 5.37 -1.06
N VAL A 43 2.29 5.79 0.14
CA VAL A 43 3.02 6.79 0.93
C VAL A 43 4.42 6.30 1.30
N ALA A 44 4.59 5.01 1.59
CA ALA A 44 5.91 4.43 1.87
C ALA A 44 6.82 4.47 0.64
N ALA A 45 6.31 4.10 -0.54
CA ALA A 45 7.03 4.18 -1.81
C ALA A 45 7.45 5.62 -2.15
N MET A 46 6.51 6.56 -2.08
CA MET A 46 6.76 7.98 -2.41
C MET A 46 7.75 8.65 -1.44
N ARG A 47 7.75 8.26 -0.15
CA ARG A 47 8.75 8.72 0.81
C ARG A 47 10.16 8.29 0.41
N GLU A 48 10.33 7.04 0.00
CA GLU A 48 11.65 6.53 -0.40
C GLU A 48 12.10 7.12 -1.74
N TRP A 49 11.16 7.33 -2.68
CA TRP A 49 11.42 8.06 -3.92
C TRP A 49 11.90 9.49 -3.67
N LYS A 50 11.16 10.25 -2.86
CA LYS A 50 11.47 11.65 -2.55
C LYS A 50 12.79 11.81 -1.79
N LYS A 51 13.03 10.95 -0.79
CA LYS A 51 14.30 10.88 -0.05
C LYS A 51 15.50 10.57 -0.95
N SER A 52 15.29 9.78 -2.00
CA SER A 52 16.34 9.44 -2.96
C SER A 52 16.59 10.56 -3.97
N PHE A 53 15.55 11.32 -4.31
CA PHE A 53 15.65 12.51 -5.15
C PHE A 53 16.40 13.64 -4.43
N GLU A 54 16.05 13.94 -3.18
CA GLU A 54 16.71 14.95 -2.34
C GLU A 54 18.19 14.64 -2.06
N LYS A 55 18.57 13.36 -2.03
CA LYS A 55 19.96 12.92 -1.79
C LYS A 55 20.84 12.91 -3.05
N GLY A 56 20.37 13.45 -4.17
CA GLY A 56 21.10 13.46 -5.44
C GLY A 56 21.20 12.05 -6.02
N ALA A 57 20.08 11.55 -6.55
CA ALA A 57 19.91 10.33 -7.36
C ALA A 57 21.08 9.32 -7.31
N LYS A 58 21.29 8.66 -6.15
CA LYS A 58 22.25 7.56 -6.04
C LYS A 58 21.70 6.34 -6.78
N SER A 59 22.11 6.19 -8.04
CA SER A 59 21.85 5.07 -8.96
C SER A 59 20.37 4.65 -9.12
N PRO A 60 19.79 4.74 -10.34
CA PRO A 60 18.42 4.31 -10.63
C PRO A 60 18.10 2.87 -10.17
N LEU A 61 19.07 1.96 -10.29
CA LEU A 61 18.93 0.54 -9.86
C LEU A 61 18.81 0.39 -8.33
N GLY A 62 19.55 1.20 -7.59
CA GLY A 62 19.47 1.21 -6.13
C GLY A 62 18.16 1.80 -5.61
N LEU A 63 17.59 2.75 -6.36
CA LEU A 63 16.32 3.39 -6.05
C LEU A 63 15.15 2.40 -6.15
N GLN A 64 15.03 1.70 -7.28
CA GLN A 64 13.95 0.73 -7.51
C GLN A 64 13.92 -0.33 -6.40
N THR A 65 15.06 -0.95 -6.12
CA THR A 65 15.19 -1.96 -5.05
C THR A 65 14.75 -1.43 -3.68
N ARG A 66 15.00 -0.15 -3.36
CA ARG A 66 14.57 0.43 -2.07
C ARG A 66 13.08 0.73 -2.04
N ILE A 67 12.52 1.20 -3.15
CA ILE A 67 11.08 1.42 -3.30
C ILE A 67 10.33 0.09 -3.15
N ASP A 68 10.77 -0.96 -3.84
CA ASP A 68 10.18 -2.30 -3.76
C ASP A 68 10.20 -2.83 -2.32
N LYS A 69 11.36 -2.77 -1.65
CA LYS A 69 11.46 -3.16 -0.24
C LYS A 69 10.57 -2.34 0.69
N ALA A 70 10.41 -1.04 0.43
CA ALA A 70 9.53 -0.19 1.23
C ALA A 70 8.05 -0.56 1.04
N MET A 71 7.66 -0.92 -0.18
CA MET A 71 6.32 -1.40 -0.51
C MET A 71 6.04 -2.75 0.15
N ASP A 72 6.95 -3.72 0.03
CA ASP A 72 6.81 -5.04 0.64
C ASP A 72 6.64 -4.94 2.15
N LEU A 73 7.46 -4.13 2.82
CA LEU A 73 7.39 -3.95 4.26
C LEU A 73 6.08 -3.28 4.71
N ALA A 74 5.57 -2.35 3.91
CA ALA A 74 4.28 -1.70 4.17
C ALA A 74 3.12 -2.68 3.95
N LEU A 75 3.20 -3.51 2.91
CA LEU A 75 2.22 -4.56 2.60
C LEU A 75 2.15 -5.58 3.75
N THR A 76 3.30 -6.10 4.20
CA THR A 76 3.36 -7.04 5.33
C THR A 76 2.72 -6.45 6.58
N ARG A 77 3.01 -5.19 6.93
CA ARG A 77 2.39 -4.53 8.09
C ARG A 77 0.87 -4.37 7.98
N GLU A 78 0.37 -4.09 6.78
CA GLU A 78 -1.08 -3.98 6.56
C GLU A 78 -1.74 -5.37 6.60
N MET A 79 -1.05 -6.41 6.13
CA MET A 79 -1.48 -7.81 6.29
C MET A 79 -1.47 -8.25 7.75
N GLU A 80 -0.42 -7.96 8.52
CA GLU A 80 -0.37 -8.25 9.97
C GLU A 80 -1.50 -7.54 10.74
N LYS A 81 -1.85 -6.30 10.37
CA LYS A 81 -3.01 -5.59 10.96
C LYS A 81 -4.34 -6.24 10.60
N LEU A 82 -4.44 -6.84 9.41
CA LEU A 82 -5.61 -7.62 9.00
C LEU A 82 -5.65 -8.96 9.72
N GLU A 83 -4.53 -9.66 9.81
CA GLU A 83 -4.38 -10.96 10.46
C GLU A 83 -4.57 -10.86 11.97
N GLY A 84 -4.07 -9.84 12.65
CA GLY A 84 -4.37 -9.61 14.07
C GLY A 84 -5.87 -9.34 14.33
N ARG A 85 -6.61 -8.87 13.32
CA ARG A 85 -8.07 -8.73 13.35
C ARG A 85 -8.82 -9.97 12.87
N LEU A 86 -8.18 -10.79 12.03
CA LEU A 86 -8.70 -12.05 11.52
C LEU A 86 -8.39 -13.21 12.45
N GLY A 87 -7.36 -13.19 13.30
CA GLY A 87 -7.12 -14.20 14.34
C GLY A 87 -8.28 -14.28 15.34
N PHE A 88 -9.09 -13.23 15.43
CA PHE A 88 -10.36 -13.20 16.16
C PHE A 88 -11.57 -13.71 15.33
N LEU A 89 -11.47 -13.76 14.00
CA LEU A 89 -12.49 -14.24 13.05
C LEU A 89 -12.12 -15.58 12.36
N ALA A 90 -10.91 -16.09 12.54
CA ALA A 90 -10.38 -17.28 11.87
C ALA A 90 -10.99 -18.56 12.45
N THR A 91 -11.63 -18.50 13.61
CA THR A 91 -12.51 -19.58 14.09
C THR A 91 -13.81 -19.68 13.27
N THR A 92 -14.20 -18.66 12.50
CA THR A 92 -15.48 -18.62 11.78
C THR A 92 -15.40 -18.47 10.25
N GLY A 93 -14.21 -18.36 9.64
CA GLY A 93 -14.09 -18.07 8.21
C GLY A 93 -13.00 -18.85 7.45
N SER A 94 -12.63 -20.05 7.91
CA SER A 94 -11.58 -20.93 7.35
C SER A 94 -11.87 -21.48 5.93
N ALA A 95 -12.50 -20.73 5.03
CA ALA A 95 -12.74 -21.15 3.65
C ALA A 95 -12.93 -19.96 2.70
N ALA A 96 -11.84 -19.35 2.23
CA ALA A 96 -11.74 -18.82 0.86
C ALA A 96 -10.29 -18.40 0.54
N PRO A 97 -9.36 -19.35 0.34
CA PRO A 97 -8.02 -19.06 -0.17
C PRO A 97 -8.02 -19.04 -1.71
N PHE A 98 -7.44 -17.97 -2.28
CA PHE A 98 -6.58 -18.01 -3.47
C PHE A 98 -7.00 -18.90 -4.67
N ILE A 99 -8.15 -18.65 -5.29
CA ILE A 99 -8.41 -19.10 -6.67
C ILE A 99 -8.84 -17.89 -7.49
N GLY A 100 -7.99 -17.43 -8.42
CA GLY A 100 -8.32 -16.34 -9.33
C GLY A 100 -7.17 -15.46 -9.82
N LEU A 101 -5.93 -15.97 -9.85
CA LEU A 101 -4.86 -15.49 -10.71
C LEU A 101 -4.35 -16.75 -11.43
N PHE A 102 -4.29 -16.73 -12.77
CA PHE A 102 -4.17 -17.87 -13.71
C PHE A 102 -5.51 -18.46 -14.18
N GLY A 103 -6.18 -17.69 -15.05
CA GLY A 103 -7.33 -18.06 -15.87
C GLY A 103 -7.80 -16.86 -16.67
#